data_AF-A0A223P105-F1
#
_entry.id   AF-A0A223P105-F1
#
_cell.length_a   1.000
_cell.length_b   1.000
_cell.length_c   1.000
_cell.angle_alpha   90.00
_cell.angle_beta   90.00
_cell.angle_gamma   90.00
#
_symmetry.space_group_name_H-M   'P 1'
#
loop_
_entity.id
_entity.type
_entity.pdbx_description
1 polymer ?
#
loop_
_entity_poly.entity_id
_entity_poly.type
_entity_poly.pdbx_seq_one_letter_code
_entity_poly.pdbx_strand_id
1 'polypeptide(L)' 'MDENSLKILYTNRAESDAITIKNYLLHKFTQREVDNFYEILIIFENIVCAFPKLYPKSIKGKNIHRAVLSKQLSVF' A
#
# COMPACT_ATOMS: atom_id res chain seq x y z
N MET A 1 -2.80 24.78 0.76
CA MET A 1 -1.92 23.60 0.82
C MET A 1 -1.94 23.17 2.26
N ASP A 2 -2.59 22.05 2.58
CA ASP A 2 -2.85 21.66 3.98
C ASP A 2 -1.56 21.26 4.70
N GLU A 3 -1.29 21.94 5.82
CA GLU A 3 -0.07 21.87 6.65
C GLU A 3 0.15 20.54 7.40
N ASN A 4 -0.63 19.48 7.13
CA ASN A 4 -0.68 18.27 7.97
C ASN A 4 -0.34 16.95 7.25
N SER A 5 0.40 17.02 6.13
CA SER A 5 0.88 15.83 5.41
C SER A 5 1.88 15.04 6.27
N LEU A 6 1.50 13.83 6.70
CA LEU A 6 2.39 12.95 7.47
C LEU A 6 3.37 12.22 6.55
N LYS A 7 4.63 12.14 6.97
CA LYS A 7 5.65 11.35 6.26
C LYS A 7 5.33 9.86 6.32
N ILE A 8 5.36 9.19 5.17
CA ILE A 8 5.24 7.74 5.06
C ILE A 8 6.59 7.08 5.32
N LEU A 9 6.57 6.01 6.11
CA LEU A 9 7.72 5.16 6.40
C LEU A 9 7.33 3.71 6.16
N TYR A 10 8.20 2.97 5.48
CA TYR A 10 7.99 1.55 5.20
C TYR A 10 8.88 0.70 6.08
N THR A 11 8.39 -0.47 6.45
CA THR A 11 9.24 -1.51 7.05
C THR A 11 9.99 -2.25 5.96
N ASN A 12 11.16 -2.82 6.29
CA ASN A 12 11.92 -3.67 5.38
C ASN A 12 11.08 -4.83 4.82
N ARG A 13 10.11 -5.34 5.61
CA ARG A 13 9.17 -6.37 5.16
C ARG A 13 8.26 -5.84 4.06
N ALA A 14 7.67 -4.65 4.24
CA ALA A 14 6.79 -4.06 3.23
C ALA A 14 7.52 -3.81 1.91
N GLU A 15 8.78 -3.37 1.97
CA GLU A 15 9.63 -3.22 0.79
C GLU A 15 9.89 -4.56 0.10
N SER A 16 10.26 -5.60 0.86
CA SER A 16 10.47 -6.95 0.33
C SER A 16 9.21 -7.55 -0.28
N ASP A 17 8.05 -7.33 0.33
CA ASP A 17 6.75 -7.80 -0.17
C ASP A 17 6.41 -7.11 -1.50
N ALA A 18 6.61 -5.79 -1.59
CA ALA A 18 6.40 -5.03 -2.82
C ALA A 18 7.31 -5.51 -3.97
N ILE A 19 8.59 -5.77 -3.68
CA ILE A 19 9.54 -6.32 -4.66
C ILE A 19 9.10 -7.72 -5.11
N THR A 20 8.62 -8.55 -4.18
CA THR A 20 8.14 -9.91 -4.49
C THR A 20 6.91 -9.88 -5.40
N ILE A 21 5.94 -9.01 -5.10
CA ILE A 21 4.74 -8.81 -5.94
C ILE A 21 5.15 -8.29 -7.33
N LYS A 22 6.01 -7.27 -7.40
CA LYS A 22 6.53 -6.73 -8.67
C LYS A 22 7.17 -7.84 -9.52
N ASN A 23 8.06 -8.63 -8.94
CA ASN A 23 8.74 -9.71 -9.65
C ASN A 23 7.77 -10.80 -10.11
N TYR A 24 6.77 -11.14 -9.30
CA TYR A 24 5.71 -12.06 -9.70
C TYR A 24 4.90 -11.53 -10.89
N LEU A 25 4.51 -10.26 -10.85
CA LEU A 25 3.77 -9.61 -11.93
C LEU A 25 4.59 -9.58 -13.23
N LEU A 26 5.88 -9.25 -13.17
CA LEU A 26 6.78 -9.32 -14.33
C LEU A 26 6.93 -10.74 -14.89
N HIS A 27 6.97 -11.75 -14.02
CA HIS A 27 7.15 -13.13 -14.44
C HIS A 27 5.88 -13.75 -15.04
N LYS A 28 4.69 -13.35 -14.56
CA LYS A 28 3.40 -13.97 -14.95
C LYS A 28 2.53 -13.11 -15.86
N PHE A 29 2.75 -11.80 -15.88
CA PHE A 29 1.91 -10.83 -16.57
C PHE A 29 2.76 -9.85 -17.38
N THR A 30 2.37 -8.57 -17.41
CA THR A 30 3.00 -7.54 -18.24
C THR A 30 3.52 -6.40 -17.39
N GLN A 31 4.40 -5.57 -17.95
CA GLN A 31 4.86 -4.33 -17.32
C GLN A 31 3.68 -3.43 -16.91
N ARG A 32 2.60 -3.39 -17.71
CA ARG A 32 1.39 -2.63 -17.40
C ARG A 32 0.78 -3.03 -16.05
N GLU A 33 0.82 -4.31 -15.67
CA GLU A 33 0.30 -4.75 -14.36
C GLU A 33 1.19 -4.30 -13.20
N VAL A 34 2.49 -4.17 -13.43
CA VAL A 34 3.42 -3.58 -12.45
C VAL A 34 3.14 -2.09 -12.29
N ASP A 35 2.92 -1.39 -13.40
CA ASP A 35 2.63 0.05 -13.38
C ASP A 35 1.30 0.31 -12.65
N ASN A 36 0.26 -0.47 -12.95
CA ASN A 36 -1.02 -0.43 -12.24
C ASN A 36 -0.86 -0.71 -10.73
N PHE A 37 -0.02 -1.69 -10.37
CA PHE A 37 0.26 -2.01 -8.97
C PHE A 37 0.88 -0.80 -8.24
N TYR A 38 1.87 -0.14 -8.85
CA TYR A 38 2.48 1.05 -8.27
C TYR A 38 1.52 2.24 -8.20
N GLU A 39 0.68 2.45 -9.22
CA GLU A 39 -0.34 3.50 -9.20
C GLU A 39 -1.31 3.34 -8.03
N ILE A 40 -1.76 2.10 -7.77
CA ILE A 40 -2.62 1.79 -6.62
C ILE A 40 -1.92 2.13 -5.28
N LEU A 41 -0.63 1.81 -5.15
CA LEU A 41 0.14 2.15 -3.95
C LEU A 41 0.27 3.67 -3.76
N ILE A 42 0.58 4.41 -4.82
CA ILE A 42 0.70 5.88 -4.77
C ILE A 42 -0.63 6.53 -4.37
N ILE A 43 -1.75 6.06 -4.92
CA ILE A 43 -3.08 6.57 -4.55
C ILE A 43 -3.36 6.29 -3.07
N PHE A 44 -3.08 5.08 -2.60
CA PHE A 44 -3.23 4.72 -1.20
C PHE A 44 -2.37 5.62 -0.29
N GLU A 45 -1.11 5.82 -0.64
CA GLU A 45 -0.15 6.66 0.09
C GLU A 45 -0.65 8.10 0.25
N ASN A 46 -1.09 8.71 -0.84
CA ASN A 46 -1.67 10.06 -0.81
C ASN A 46 -2.88 10.16 0.13
N ILE A 47 -3.74 9.13 0.13
CA ILE A 47 -4.93 9.07 0.99
C ILE A 47 -4.53 8.93 2.46
N VAL A 48 -3.62 8.02 2.82
CA VAL A 48 -3.25 7.82 4.24
C VAL A 48 -2.39 8.95 4.78
N CYS A 49 -1.64 9.62 3.90
CA CYS A 49 -0.88 10.81 4.26
C CYS A 49 -1.82 11.94 4.74
N ALA A 50 -2.96 12.12 4.06
CA ALA A 50 -3.99 13.09 4.43
C ALA A 50 -4.94 12.60 5.54
N PHE A 51 -5.26 11.30 5.54
CA PHE A 51 -6.25 10.69 6.46
C PHE A 51 -5.72 9.40 7.11
N PRO A 52 -4.80 9.49 8.08
CA PRO A 52 -4.10 8.32 8.64
C PRO A 52 -5.01 7.30 9.36
N LYS A 53 -6.19 7.75 9.80
CA LYS A 53 -7.18 6.93 10.54
C LYS A 53 -8.37 6.51 9.66
N LEU A 54 -8.30 6.71 8.35
CA LEU A 54 -9.41 6.43 7.42
C LEU A 54 -9.83 4.97 7.45
N TYR A 55 -8.86 4.06 7.39
CA TYR A 55 -9.12 2.62 7.34
C TYR A 55 -9.44 2.06 8.72
N PRO A 56 -10.20 0.96 8.83
CA PRO A 56 -10.51 0.34 10.11
C PRO A 56 -9.29 -0.37 10.71
N LYS A 57 -9.32 -0.55 12.04
CA LYS A 57 -8.32 -1.36 12.75
C LYS A 57 -8.36 -2.81 12.27
N SER A 58 -7.19 -3.39 12.11
CA SER A 58 -6.98 -4.79 11.76
C SER A 58 -7.23 -5.69 12.96
N ILE A 59 -7.76 -6.88 12.70
CA ILE A 59 -7.88 -7.95 13.70
C ILE A 59 -6.49 -8.38 14.21
N LYS A 60 -5.44 -8.17 13.40
CA LYS A 60 -4.05 -8.55 13.73
C LYS A 60 -3.41 -7.69 14.84
N GLY A 61 -3.97 -6.53 15.19
CA GLY A 61 -3.39 -5.69 16.24
C GLY A 61 -4.12 -4.36 16.43
N LYS A 62 -4.16 -3.89 17.69
CA LYS A 62 -4.92 -2.68 18.09
C LYS A 62 -4.43 -1.36 17.47
N ASN A 63 -3.20 -1.34 16.95
CA ASN A 63 -2.53 -0.17 16.35
C ASN A 63 -2.26 -0.34 14.85
N ILE A 64 -2.77 -1.41 14.25
CA ILE A 64 -2.59 -1.70 12.82
C ILE A 64 -3.94 -1.44 12.16
N HIS A 65 -3.93 -0.77 11.01
CA HIS A 65 -5.13 -0.55 10.20
C HIS A 65 -5.04 -1.44 8.96
N ARG A 66 -6.16 -1.84 8.36
CA ARG A 66 -6.12 -2.65 7.12
C ARG A 66 -6.84 -1.92 6.00
N ALA A 67 -6.13 -1.67 4.91
CA ALA A 67 -6.69 -1.20 3.66
C ALA A 67 -6.78 -2.35 2.66
N VAL A 68 -7.96 -2.56 2.08
CA VAL A 68 -8.15 -3.50 0.98
C VAL A 68 -8.13 -2.68 -0.31
N LEU A 69 -7.07 -2.80 -1.10
CA LEU A 69 -6.86 -1.99 -2.31
C LEU A 69 -7.44 -2.68 -3.55
N SER A 70 -7.43 -4.01 -3.57
CA SER A 70 -8.09 -4.82 -4.60
C SER A 70 -8.49 -6.17 -4.01
N LYS A 71 -9.11 -7.05 -4.82
CA LYS A 71 -9.45 -8.41 -4.38
C LYS A 71 -8.22 -9.22 -3.96
N GLN A 72 -7.04 -8.90 -4.49
CA GLN A 72 -5.79 -9.63 -4.28
C GLN A 72 -4.76 -8.84 -3.46
N LEU A 73 -5.02 -7.56 -3.18
CA LEU A 73 -4.05 -6.68 -2.52
C LEU A 73 -4.65 -6.04 -1.26
N SER A 74 -3.94 -6.17 -0.16
CA SER A 74 -4.24 -5.46 1.08
C SER A 74 -2.95 -4.97 1.73
N VAL A 75 -3.03 -3.79 2.35
CA VAL A 75 -1.94 -3.16 3.10
C VAL A 75 -2.30 -3.12 4.58
N PHE A 76 -1.28 -3.25 5.44
CA PHE A 76 -1.39 -3.30 6.90
C PHE A 76 -0.47 -2.25 7.53
#